data_AF-W1X664-F1
#
_entry.id   AF-W1X664-F1
#
_cell.length_a   1.000
_cell.length_b   1.000
_cell.length_c   1.000
_cell.angle_alpha   90.00
_cell.angle_beta   90.00
_cell.angle_gamma   90.00
#
_symmetry.space_group_name_H-M   'P 1'
#
loop_
_entity.id
_entity.type
_entity.pdbx_description
1 polymer ?
#
loop_
_entity_poly.entity_id
_entity_poly.type
_entity_poly.pdbx_seq_one_letter_code
_entity_poly.pdbx_strand_id
1 'polypeptide(L)' 'MSESDGNKLSKTSLIGLVIGSMIGGGAFNIISDMGNQAGGLAIIIGWIITAIGMISLAFVFQNLTNERQDLDGG' A
#
# COMPACT_ATOMS: atom_id res chain seq x y z
N MET A 1 -35.26 -5.91 -21.89
CA MET A 1 -34.13 -5.65 -22.82
C MET A 1 -33.19 -4.67 -22.15
N SER A 2 -32.14 -5.17 -21.51
CA SER A 2 -30.90 -4.44 -21.20
C SER A 2 -29.81 -5.48 -21.02
N GLU A 3 -29.35 -6.01 -22.15
CA GLU A 3 -28.16 -6.85 -22.30
C GLU A 3 -26.90 -5.95 -22.24
N SER A 4 -25.76 -6.49 -21.76
CA SER A 4 -24.38 -5.94 -21.68
C SER A 4 -24.08 -5.07 -20.42
N ASP A 5 -23.16 -5.38 -19.48
CA ASP A 5 -21.81 -6.00 -19.53
C ASP A 5 -21.53 -6.87 -18.27
N GLY A 6 -21.74 -8.19 -18.34
CA GLY A 6 -21.55 -9.14 -17.23
C GLY A 6 -20.09 -9.51 -16.87
N ASN A 7 -19.09 -8.66 -17.15
CA ASN A 7 -17.67 -9.00 -16.90
C ASN A 7 -16.73 -7.81 -16.64
N LYS A 8 -17.23 -6.58 -16.48
CA LYS A 8 -16.38 -5.42 -16.16
C LYS A 8 -16.59 -5.02 -14.71
N LEU A 9 -15.58 -5.29 -13.89
CA LEU A 9 -15.50 -4.77 -12.53
C LEU A 9 -15.55 -3.23 -12.59
N SER A 10 -16.45 -2.62 -11.83
CA SER A 10 -16.48 -1.18 -11.65
C SER A 10 -15.12 -0.69 -11.13
N LYS A 11 -14.67 0.51 -11.51
CA LYS A 11 -13.36 1.07 -11.10
C LYS A 11 -13.16 0.97 -9.58
N THR A 12 -14.20 1.25 -8.80
CA THR A 12 -14.20 1.14 -7.34
C THR A 12 -14.00 -0.30 -6.86
N SER A 13 -14.58 -1.27 -7.55
CA SER A 13 -14.43 -2.69 -7.24
C SER A 13 -13.02 -3.19 -7.57
N LEU A 14 -12.42 -2.69 -8.65
CA LEU A 14 -11.02 -2.98 -8.99
C LEU A 14 -10.06 -2.41 -7.94
N ILE A 15 -10.27 -1.17 -7.50
CA ILE A 15 -9.49 -0.52 -6.43
C ILE A 15 -9.64 -1.31 -5.12
N GLY A 16 -10.87 -1.66 -4.74
CA GLY A 16 -11.13 -2.48 -3.55
C GLY A 16 -10.47 -3.86 -3.62
N LEU A 17 -10.48 -4.51 -4.79
CA LEU A 17 -9.81 -5.78 -5.03
C LEU A 17 -8.29 -5.67 -4.85
N VAL A 18 -7.67 -4.62 -5.40
CA VAL A 18 -6.23 -4.38 -5.27
C VAL A 18 -5.85 -4.12 -3.81
N ILE A 19 -6.57 -3.23 -3.13
CA ILE A 19 -6.32 -2.93 -1.70
C ILE A 19 -6.50 -4.19 -0.85
N GLY A 20 -7.58 -4.95 -1.08
CA GLY A 20 -7.84 -6.21 -0.38
C GLY A 20 -6.77 -7.27 -0.61
N SER A 21 -6.27 -7.40 -1.84
CA SER A 21 -5.17 -8.32 -2.18
C SER A 21 -3.85 -7.88 -1.55
N MET A 22 -3.55 -6.58 -1.54
CA MET A 22 -2.31 -6.05 -0.98
C MET A 22 -2.28 -6.17 0.56
N ILE A 23 -3.39 -5.86 1.22
CA ILE A 23 -3.52 -5.98 2.68
C ILE A 23 -3.62 -7.47 3.09
N GLY A 24 -4.49 -8.24 2.43
CA GLY A 24 -4.72 -9.65 2.74
C GLY A 24 -3.53 -10.56 2.40
N GLY A 25 -2.87 -10.31 1.26
CA GLY A 25 -1.73 -11.09 0.81
C GLY A 25 -0.41 -10.66 1.43
N GLY A 26 -0.20 -9.36 1.66
CA GLY A 26 1.06 -8.82 2.17
C GLY A 26 1.06 -8.60 3.68
N ALA A 27 0.22 -7.68 4.16
CA ALA A 27 0.27 -7.24 5.56
C ALA A 27 -0.12 -8.36 6.54
N PHE A 28 -1.20 -9.10 6.27
CA PHE A 28 -1.64 -10.17 7.14
C PHE A 28 -0.72 -11.40 7.14
N ASN A 29 -0.13 -11.77 5.99
CA ASN A 29 0.86 -12.85 5.95
C ASN A 29 2.11 -12.51 6.75
N ILE A 30 2.62 -11.28 6.62
CA ILE A 30 3.77 -10.83 7.40
C ILE A 30 3.46 -10.84 8.90
N ILE A 31 2.29 -10.37 9.32
CA ILE A 31 1.91 -10.38 10.74
C ILE A 31 1.74 -11.81 11.26
N SER A 32 1.15 -12.71 10.46
CA SER A 32 0.96 -14.11 10.84
C SER A 32 2.29 -14.87 10.92
N ASP A 33 3.20 -14.64 9.98
CA ASP A 33 4.52 -15.28 9.96
C ASP A 33 5.44 -14.72 11.05
N MET A 34 5.48 -13.39 11.19
CA MET A 34 6.23 -12.71 12.24
C MET A 34 5.63 -12.96 13.63
N GLY A 35 4.31 -13.10 13.79
CA GLY A 35 3.67 -13.40 15.08
C GLY A 35 3.97 -14.81 15.58
N ASN A 36 4.29 -15.74 14.67
CA ASN A 36 4.70 -17.10 15.01
C ASN A 36 6.20 -17.21 15.37
N GLN A 37 7.06 -16.30 14.90
CA GLN A 37 8.52 -16.37 15.09
C GLN A 37 9.15 -15.22 15.91
N ALA A 38 8.55 -14.02 15.92
CA ALA A 38 9.05 -12.82 16.58
C ALA A 38 8.07 -12.35 17.68
N GLY A 39 8.61 -11.86 18.80
CA GLY A 39 7.77 -11.30 19.86
C GLY A 39 6.99 -10.08 19.34
N GLY A 40 5.70 -9.95 19.69
CA GLY A 40 4.83 -8.88 19.16
C GLY A 40 5.38 -7.45 19.30
N LEU A 41 6.25 -7.20 20.28
CA LEU A 41 6.97 -5.93 20.43
C LEU A 41 7.93 -5.64 19.27
N ALA A 42 8.61 -6.65 18.73
CA ALA A 42 9.52 -6.49 17.59
C ALA A 42 8.77 -6.08 16.32
N ILE A 43 7.56 -6.61 16.11
CA ILE A 43 6.70 -6.28 14.97
C ILE A 43 6.25 -4.83 15.02
N ILE A 44 5.82 -4.36 16.21
CA ILE A 44 5.37 -2.98 16.41
C ILE A 44 6.51 -1.99 16.13
N ILE A 45 7.72 -2.28 16.63
CA ILE A 45 8.90 -1.44 16.38
C ILE A 45 9.25 -1.42 14.89
N GLY A 46 9.24 -2.58 14.23
CA GLY A 46 9.49 -2.68 12.78
C GLY A 46 8.49 -1.87 11.94
N TRP A 47 7.21 -1.89 12.31
CA TRP A 47 6.17 -1.08 11.67
C TRP A 47 6.40 0.42 11.87
N ILE A 48 6.79 0.83 13.06
CA ILE A 48 7.11 2.25 13.35
C ILE A 48 8.30 2.71 12.51
N ILE A 49 9.38 1.92 12.44
CA ILE A 49 10.56 2.25 11.63
C ILE A 49 10.18 2.36 10.15
N THR A 50 9.39 1.41 9.64
CA THR A 50 8.93 1.41 8.25
C THR A 50 8.05 2.63 7.96
N ALA A 51 7.11 2.96 8.85
CA ALA A 51 6.27 4.14 8.72
C ALA A 51 7.09 5.43 8.69
N ILE A 52 8.07 5.56 9.59
CA ILE A 52 8.98 6.71 9.62
C ILE A 52 9.77 6.81 8.31
N GLY A 53 10.35 5.70 7.84
CA GLY A 53 11.09 5.67 6.58
C GLY A 53 10.25 6.07 5.38
N MET A 54 9.00 5.59 5.31
CA MET A 54 8.07 5.90 4.23
C MET A 54 7.64 7.39 4.25
N ILE A 55 7.47 7.98 5.44
CA ILE A 55 7.24 9.43 5.60
C ILE A 55 8.46 10.23 5.14
N SER A 56 9.68 9.83 5.54
CA SER A 56 10.91 10.48 5.07
C SER A 56 11.04 10.44 3.56
N LEU A 57 10.75 9.30 2.92
CA LEU A 57 10.74 9.18 1.47
C LEU A 57 9.67 10.09 0.83
N ALA A 58 8.48 10.15 1.41
CA ALA A 58 7.44 11.05 0.94
C ALA A 58 7.87 12.52 1.02
N PHE A 59 8.62 12.93 2.05
CA PHE A 59 9.18 14.27 2.13
C PHE A 59 10.26 14.52 1.08
N VAL A 60 11.13 13.55 0.83
CA VAL A 60 12.14 13.63 -0.24
C VAL A 60 11.47 13.78 -1.61
N PHE A 61 10.43 12.98 -1.89
CA PHE A 61 9.67 13.10 -3.13
C PHE A 61 8.90 14.41 -3.21
N GLN A 62 8.23 14.84 -2.14
CA GLN A 62 7.58 16.16 -2.11
C GLN A 62 8.57 17.29 -2.37
N ASN A 63 9.78 17.21 -1.81
CA ASN A 63 10.84 18.19 -2.06
C ASN A 63 11.28 18.18 -3.53
N LEU A 64 11.50 16.99 -4.11
CA LEU A 64 11.84 16.83 -5.52
C LEU A 64 10.75 17.36 -6.45
N THR A 65 9.48 17.05 -6.17
CA THR A 65 8.33 17.53 -6.95
C THR A 65 8.17 19.05 -6.85
N ASN A 66 8.42 19.64 -5.69
CA ASN A 66 8.37 21.10 -5.52
C ASN A 66 9.49 21.82 -6.28
N GLU A 67 10.69 21.23 -6.33
CA GLU A 67 11.86 21.81 -7.00
C GLU A 67 11.87 21.55 -8.52
N ARG A 68 11.32 20.41 -8.97
CA ARG A 68 11.09 20.07 -10.38
C ARG A 68 9.65 19.69 -10.64
N GLN A 69 8.81 20.72 -10.62
CA GLN A 69 7.41 20.65 -11.03
C GLN A 69 7.21 20.40 -12.54
N ASP A 70 8.30 20.34 -13.34
CA ASP A 70 8.25 20.05 -14.79
C ASP A 70 8.30 18.55 -15.14
N LEU A 71 8.67 17.70 -14.18
CA LEU A 71 8.61 16.26 -14.31
C LEU A 71 7.39 15.78 -13.52
N ASP A 72 6.21 15.94 -14.12
CA ASP A 72 5.01 15.24 -13.69
C ASP A 72 5.32 13.74 -13.82
N GLY A 73 5.48 13.08 -12.67
CA GLY A 73 6.04 11.74 -12.56
C GLY A 73 5.20 10.71 -13.30
N GLY A 74 5.61 10.39 -14.53
CA GLY A 74 5.12 9.28 -15.35
C GLY A 74 6.13 8.16 -15.45
#